data_AF-A0A373BRP0-F1
#
_entry.id   AF-A0A373BRP0-F1
#
_cell.length_a   1.000
_cell.length_b   1.000
_cell.length_c   1.000
_cell.angle_alpha   90.00
_cell.angle_beta   90.00
_cell.angle_gamma   90.00
#
_symmetry.space_group_name_H-M   'P 1'
#
loop_
_entity.id
_entity.type
_entity.pdbx_description
1 polymer ?
#
loop_
_entity_poly.entity_id
_entity_poly.type
_entity_poly.pdbx_seq_one_letter_code
_entity_poly.pdbx_strand_id
1 'polypeptide(L)'
;MDFIIDAIVEWLKGLLVDGIMGNLDGLFDNVNQSVGEIATQVGTTPADWNAGVFSMIRQISETAILPIAGVILTFVMTYELIQMLIERNNLHEVDTWMFFKWVFKTFVAVMILTNTFNIVLAVFDVSQHVIQQSAGIIQNGTEITPDVLDSLRTELEAMELGPLFGLWLQSFLIQLTMIALNIVIFVIVYGRMTEIYCASRSAAFHPKAVRGHFG
;
A
#
# COMPACT_ATOMS: atom_id res chain seq x y z
N MET A 1 26.50 -43.52 -36.59
CA MET A 1 25.31 -42.65 -36.65
C MET A 1 24.99 -42.16 -35.24
N ASP A 2 25.07 -43.06 -34.25
CA ASP A 2 24.92 -42.73 -32.82
C ASP A 2 25.92 -41.69 -32.30
N PHE A 3 27.22 -41.78 -32.61
CA PHE A 3 28.21 -40.79 -32.17
C PHE A 3 27.91 -39.33 -32.59
N ILE A 4 27.31 -39.13 -33.77
CA ILE A 4 26.94 -37.79 -34.26
C ILE A 4 25.68 -37.30 -33.56
N ILE A 5 24.71 -38.20 -33.30
CA ILE A 5 23.47 -37.85 -32.59
C ILE A 5 23.77 -37.55 -31.12
N ASP A 6 24.62 -38.33 -30.46
CA ASP A 6 25.02 -38.11 -29.07
C ASP A 6 25.79 -36.79 -28.91
N ALA A 7 26.72 -36.49 -29.83
CA ALA A 7 27.44 -35.21 -29.81
C ALA A 7 26.52 -34.00 -30.04
N ILE A 8 25.48 -34.14 -30.88
CA ILE A 8 24.46 -33.10 -31.08
C ILE A 8 23.58 -32.94 -29.84
N VAL A 9 23.17 -34.04 -29.20
CA VAL A 9 22.37 -34.04 -27.96
C VAL A 9 23.12 -33.35 -26.84
N GLU A 10 24.40 -33.63 -26.65
CA GLU A 10 25.22 -33.04 -25.60
C GLU A 10 25.50 -31.55 -25.85
N TRP A 11 25.74 -31.17 -27.11
CA TRP A 11 25.82 -29.76 -27.52
C TRP A 11 24.50 -29.01 -27.24
N LEU A 12 23.36 -29.61 -27.57
CA LEU A 12 22.03 -28.99 -27.37
C LEU A 12 21.67 -28.88 -25.88
N LYS A 13 22.07 -29.85 -25.06
CA LYS A 13 21.95 -29.77 -23.60
C LYS A 13 22.75 -28.59 -23.04
N GLY A 14 24.02 -28.43 -23.41
CA GLY A 14 24.83 -27.30 -22.95
C GLY A 14 24.20 -25.94 -23.32
N LEU A 15 23.71 -25.82 -24.56
CA LEU A 15 23.01 -24.61 -25.03
C LEU A 15 21.72 -24.33 -24.25
N LEU A 16 20.97 -25.37 -23.88
CA LEU A 16 19.76 -25.24 -23.08
C LEU A 16 20.07 -24.91 -21.61
N VAL A 17 21.09 -25.51 -21.00
CA VAL A 17 21.52 -25.16 -19.62
C VAL A 17 21.94 -23.70 -19.57
N ASP A 18 22.83 -23.27 -20.47
CA ASP A 18 23.30 -21.89 -20.50
C ASP A 18 22.15 -20.91 -20.82
N GLY A 19 21.20 -21.31 -21.67
CA GLY A 19 20.00 -20.54 -21.98
C GLY A 19 19.01 -20.42 -20.81
N ILE A 20 18.82 -21.50 -20.03
CA ILE A 20 17.97 -21.50 -18.82
C ILE A 20 18.63 -20.66 -17.73
N MET A 21 19.92 -20.84 -17.48
CA MET A 21 20.67 -20.07 -16.50
C MET A 21 20.63 -18.57 -16.82
N GLY A 22 20.87 -18.19 -18.08
CA GLY A 22 20.75 -16.79 -18.50
C GLY A 22 19.33 -16.23 -18.40
N ASN A 23 18.30 -17.06 -18.62
CA ASN A 23 16.90 -16.63 -18.45
C ASN A 23 16.54 -16.44 -16.97
N LEU A 24 16.99 -17.36 -16.11
CA LEU A 24 16.78 -17.32 -14.66
C LEU A 24 17.50 -16.13 -14.02
N ASP A 25 18.76 -15.87 -14.37
CA ASP A 25 19.48 -14.68 -13.91
C ASP A 25 18.74 -13.40 -14.30
N GLY A 26 18.36 -13.27 -15.58
CA GLY A 26 17.58 -12.13 -16.05
C GLY A 26 16.20 -12.00 -15.40
N LEU A 27 15.55 -13.12 -15.06
CA LEU A 27 14.30 -13.15 -14.31
C LEU A 27 14.49 -12.61 -12.89
N PHE A 28 15.52 -13.05 -12.18
CA PHE A 28 15.77 -12.62 -10.81
C PHE A 28 16.13 -11.14 -10.73
N ASP A 29 16.98 -10.65 -11.63
CA ASP A 29 17.29 -9.22 -11.73
C ASP A 29 16.04 -8.39 -12.03
N ASN A 30 15.21 -8.85 -12.99
CA ASN A 30 13.99 -8.15 -13.37
C ASN A 30 12.93 -8.16 -12.25
N VAL A 31 12.80 -9.27 -11.50
CA VAL A 31 11.89 -9.39 -10.35
C VAL A 31 12.36 -8.50 -9.21
N ASN A 32 13.65 -8.50 -8.88
CA ASN A 32 14.20 -7.64 -7.83
C ASN A 32 14.00 -6.14 -8.15
N GLN A 33 14.24 -5.75 -9.40
CA GLN A 33 13.98 -4.39 -9.86
C GLN A 33 12.47 -4.06 -9.83
N SER A 34 11.63 -4.93 -10.39
CA SER A 34 10.18 -4.72 -10.45
C SER A 34 9.56 -4.62 -9.05
N VAL A 35 9.98 -5.46 -8.10
CA VAL A 35 9.50 -5.40 -6.70
C VAL A 35 9.94 -4.11 -6.02
N GLY A 36 11.18 -3.65 -6.25
CA GLY A 36 11.65 -2.36 -5.73
C GLY A 36 10.85 -1.17 -6.28
N GLU A 37 10.57 -1.19 -7.58
CA GLU A 37 9.73 -0.18 -8.24
C GLU A 37 8.28 -0.22 -7.73
N ILE A 38 7.68 -1.41 -7.61
CA ILE A 38 6.33 -1.60 -7.08
C ILE A 38 6.24 -1.11 -5.63
N ALA A 39 7.21 -1.45 -4.78
CA ALA A 39 7.25 -1.00 -3.39
C ALA A 39 7.28 0.54 -3.29
N THR A 40 8.05 1.17 -4.17
CA THR A 40 8.11 2.64 -4.25
C THR A 40 6.77 3.21 -4.70
N GLN A 41 6.16 2.64 -5.74
CA GLN A 41 4.89 3.12 -6.27
C GLN A 41 3.74 2.96 -5.27
N VAL A 42 3.61 1.78 -4.64
CA VAL A 42 2.58 1.48 -3.63
C VAL A 42 2.78 2.35 -2.37
N GLY A 43 4.02 2.70 -2.06
CA GLY A 43 4.36 3.58 -0.95
C GLY A 43 4.06 5.06 -1.22
N THR A 44 3.91 5.52 -2.46
CA THR A 44 3.83 6.96 -2.76
C THR A 44 2.69 7.64 -2.00
N THR A 45 2.99 8.67 -1.19
CA THR A 45 1.94 9.40 -0.48
C THR A 45 1.06 10.21 -1.44
N PRO A 46 -0.17 10.57 -1.05
CA PRO A 46 -0.98 11.51 -1.82
C PRO A 46 -0.33 12.89 -2.02
N ALA A 47 0.63 13.29 -1.17
CA ALA A 47 1.37 14.53 -1.34
C ALA A 47 2.44 14.42 -2.44
N ASP A 48 3.15 13.29 -2.46
CA ASP A 48 4.22 13.03 -3.43
C ASP A 48 3.67 12.68 -4.82
N TRP A 49 2.47 12.08 -4.88
CA TRP A 49 1.84 11.70 -6.14
C TRP A 49 1.41 12.91 -6.98
N ASN A 50 0.78 13.92 -6.35
CA ASN A 50 0.48 15.19 -7.00
C ASN A 50 0.33 16.33 -5.98
N ALA A 51 1.38 17.14 -5.86
CA ALA A 51 1.41 18.27 -4.94
C ALA A 51 0.28 19.30 -5.18
N GLY A 52 -0.14 19.50 -6.44
CA GLY A 52 -1.20 20.45 -6.79
C GLY A 52 -2.58 20.00 -6.30
N VAL A 53 -2.95 18.74 -6.57
CA VAL A 53 -4.22 18.15 -6.11
C VAL A 53 -4.23 18.02 -4.60
N PHE A 54 -3.11 17.62 -4.00
CA PHE A 54 -2.96 17.55 -2.56
C PHE A 54 -3.14 18.91 -1.88
N SER A 55 -2.49 19.96 -2.40
CA SER A 55 -2.63 21.32 -1.88
C SER A 55 -4.07 21.82 -1.98
N MET A 56 -4.76 21.53 -3.08
CA MET A 56 -6.17 21.89 -3.24
C MET A 56 -7.06 21.22 -2.19
N ILE A 57 -6.86 19.92 -1.94
CA ILE A 57 -7.64 19.16 -0.94
C ILE A 57 -7.34 19.64 0.47
N ARG A 58 -6.07 19.87 0.79
CA ARG A 58 -5.65 20.43 2.07
C ARG A 58 -6.29 21.79 2.31
N GLN A 59 -6.25 22.67 1.31
CA GLN A 59 -6.87 23.98 1.38
C GLN A 59 -8.38 23.87 1.65
N ILE A 60 -9.11 22.99 0.94
CA ILE A 60 -10.55 22.77 1.18
C ILE A 60 -10.79 22.22 2.59
N SER A 61 -9.95 21.29 3.05
CA SER A 61 -10.04 20.70 4.39
C SER A 61 -9.88 21.74 5.49
N GLU A 62 -8.84 22.57 5.40
CA GLU A 62 -8.51 23.58 6.41
C GLU A 62 -9.46 24.78 6.36
N THR A 63 -9.93 25.19 5.17
CA THR A 63 -10.73 26.42 5.01
C THR A 63 -12.25 26.22 5.04
N ALA A 64 -12.74 25.04 4.65
CA ALA A 64 -14.18 24.78 4.59
C ALA A 64 -14.62 23.66 5.55
N ILE A 65 -13.94 22.51 5.52
CA ILE A 65 -14.38 21.33 6.30
C ILE A 65 -14.17 21.56 7.80
N LEU A 66 -12.99 22.06 8.21
CA LEU A 66 -12.65 22.27 9.61
C LEU A 66 -13.59 23.29 10.29
N PRO A 67 -13.91 24.46 9.71
CA PRO A 67 -14.92 25.36 10.27
C PRO A 67 -16.31 24.74 10.41
N ILE A 68 -16.78 24.01 9.40
CA ILE A 68 -18.10 23.35 9.43
C ILE A 68 -18.14 22.30 10.56
N ALA A 69 -17.08 21.48 10.68
CA ALA A 69 -16.97 20.50 11.75
C ALA A 69 -16.92 21.18 13.13
N GLY A 70 -16.23 22.31 13.27
CA GLY A 70 -16.18 23.10 14.50
C GLY A 70 -17.55 23.64 14.93
N VAL A 71 -18.39 24.09 13.98
CA VAL A 71 -19.76 24.52 14.27
C VAL A 71 -20.62 23.36 14.74
N ILE A 72 -20.56 22.21 14.07
CA ILE A 72 -21.30 21.00 14.46
C ILE A 72 -20.87 20.53 15.84
N LEU A 73 -19.56 20.47 16.10
CA LEU A 73 -19.01 20.11 17.41
C LEU A 73 -19.55 21.05 18.49
N THR A 74 -19.51 22.36 18.25
CA THR A 74 -20.02 23.36 19.20
C THR A 74 -21.50 23.13 19.52
N PHE A 75 -22.31 22.82 18.50
CA PHE A 75 -23.72 22.50 18.68
C PHE A 75 -23.94 21.24 19.54
N VAL A 76 -23.23 20.15 19.23
CA VAL A 76 -23.31 18.89 19.99
C VAL A 76 -22.87 19.08 21.45
N MET A 77 -21.74 19.75 21.68
CA MET A 77 -21.23 19.98 23.04
C MET A 77 -22.14 20.90 23.85
N THR A 78 -22.79 21.89 23.21
CA THR A 78 -23.77 22.77 23.86
C THR A 78 -25.04 22.01 24.24
N TYR A 79 -25.52 21.12 23.37
CA TYR A 79 -26.66 20.26 23.67
C TYR A 79 -26.37 19.33 24.86
N GLU A 80 -25.21 18.67 24.86
CA GLU A 80 -24.76 17.81 25.97
C GLU A 80 -24.65 18.58 27.29
N LEU A 81 -24.17 19.84 27.24
CA LEU A 81 -24.10 20.72 28.41
C LEU A 81 -25.49 21.05 28.97
N ILE A 82 -26.44 21.42 28.10
CA ILE A 82 -27.82 21.74 28.50
C ILE A 82 -28.48 20.50 29.12
N GLN A 83 -28.29 19.33 28.52
CA GLN A 83 -28.86 18.09 29.03
C GLN A 83 -28.34 17.76 30.44
N MET A 84 -27.03 17.84 30.68
CA MET A 84 -26.47 17.64 32.02
C MET A 84 -26.98 18.65 33.05
N LEU A 85 -27.22 19.90 32.65
CA LEU A 85 -27.79 20.93 33.52
C LEU A 85 -29.26 20.67 33.85
N ILE A 86 -30.07 20.21 32.89
CA ILE A 86 -31.49 19.89 33.08
C ILE A 86 -31.67 18.64 33.96
N GLU A 87 -30.87 17.60 33.73
CA GLU A 87 -30.90 16.37 34.55
C GLU A 87 -30.47 16.63 36.01
N ARG A 88 -29.63 17.65 36.23
CA ARG A 88 -29.16 18.08 37.56
C ARG A 88 -29.86 19.35 38.06
N ASN A 89 -31.05 19.67 37.54
CA ASN A 89 -31.87 20.83 37.90
C ASN A 89 -32.49 20.71 39.31
N ASN A 90 -31.66 20.40 40.31
CA ASN A 90 -31.95 20.54 41.72
C ASN A 90 -30.85 21.31 42.48
N LEU A 91 -29.78 21.79 41.80
CA LEU A 91 -28.69 22.66 42.33
C LEU A 91 -28.04 22.25 43.68
N HIS A 92 -28.41 21.12 44.26
CA HIS A 92 -27.99 20.71 45.60
C HIS A 92 -26.70 19.89 45.58
N GLU A 93 -26.38 19.25 44.45
CA GLU A 93 -25.15 18.48 44.25
C GLU A 93 -24.64 18.64 42.81
N VAL A 94 -23.97 19.75 42.54
CA VAL A 94 -23.23 19.95 41.29
C VAL A 94 -21.99 19.05 41.33
N ASP A 95 -22.06 17.90 40.67
CA ASP A 95 -20.94 16.97 40.56
C ASP A 95 -19.82 17.60 39.68
N THR A 96 -18.85 18.23 40.34
CA THR A 96 -17.71 18.91 39.69
C THR A 96 -16.90 17.96 38.81
N TRP A 97 -16.90 16.66 39.16
CA TRP A 97 -16.23 15.63 38.38
C TRP A 97 -16.88 15.41 37.00
N MET A 98 -18.20 15.52 36.91
CA MET A 98 -18.91 15.42 35.63
C MET A 98 -18.54 16.57 34.69
N PHE A 99 -18.50 17.80 35.22
CA PHE A 99 -18.07 18.98 34.46
C PHE A 99 -16.64 18.85 33.97
N PHE A 100 -15.72 18.34 34.80
CA PHE A 100 -14.34 18.12 34.39
C PHE A 100 -14.23 17.12 33.23
N LYS A 101 -14.96 16.00 33.28
CA LYS A 101 -15.00 15.03 32.16
C LYS A 101 -15.56 15.65 30.88
N TRP A 102 -16.57 16.51 30.98
CA TRP A 102 -17.11 17.20 29.82
C TRP A 102 -16.10 18.19 29.22
N VAL A 103 -15.44 19.01 30.06
CA VAL A 103 -14.37 19.92 29.59
C VAL A 103 -13.24 19.12 28.93
N PHE A 104 -12.80 18.03 29.54
CA PHE A 104 -11.78 17.17 28.95
C PHE A 104 -12.23 16.56 27.61
N LYS A 105 -13.48 16.07 27.51
CA LYS A 105 -14.07 15.56 26.27
C LYS A 105 -14.09 16.63 25.17
N THR A 106 -14.51 17.87 25.48
CA THR A 106 -14.49 18.99 24.51
C THR A 106 -13.07 19.28 24.02
N PHE A 107 -12.10 19.31 24.94
CA PHE A 107 -10.71 19.62 24.64
C PHE A 107 -10.09 18.57 23.71
N VAL A 108 -10.27 17.29 24.03
CA VAL A 108 -9.79 16.19 23.19
C VAL A 108 -10.47 16.20 21.82
N ALA A 109 -11.77 16.47 21.77
CA ALA A 109 -12.51 16.52 20.50
C ALA A 109 -12.02 17.65 19.59
N VAL A 110 -11.78 18.85 20.13
CA VAL A 110 -11.19 19.97 19.38
C VAL A 110 -9.77 19.62 18.92
N MET A 111 -8.95 19.03 19.79
CA MET A 111 -7.57 18.66 19.45
C MET A 111 -7.50 17.66 18.29
N ILE A 112 -8.36 16.63 18.30
CA ILE A 112 -8.45 15.65 17.21
C ILE A 112 -8.93 16.34 15.93
N LEU A 113 -9.99 17.15 16.02
CA LEU A 113 -10.57 17.83 14.87
C LEU A 113 -9.56 18.74 14.17
N THR A 114 -8.83 19.56 14.93
CA THR A 114 -7.80 20.47 14.39
C THR A 114 -6.62 19.72 13.77
N ASN A 115 -6.31 18.51 14.24
CA ASN A 115 -5.19 17.70 13.74
C ASN A 115 -5.60 16.58 12.78
N THR A 116 -6.85 16.52 12.35
CA THR A 116 -7.38 15.43 11.50
C THR A 116 -6.52 15.17 10.27
N PHE A 117 -6.12 16.23 9.55
CA PHE A 117 -5.30 16.09 8.34
C PHE A 117 -3.89 15.56 8.65
N ASN A 118 -3.28 16.01 9.74
CA ASN A 118 -1.97 15.52 10.19
C ASN A 118 -2.03 14.04 10.60
N ILE A 119 -3.13 13.61 11.23
CA ILE A 119 -3.35 12.21 11.60
C ILE A 119 -3.44 11.33 10.34
N VAL A 120 -4.19 11.76 9.32
CA VAL A 120 -4.28 11.01 8.07
C VAL A 120 -2.92 10.88 7.39
N LEU A 121 -2.11 11.95 7.38
CA LEU A 121 -0.74 11.90 6.87
C LEU A 121 0.14 10.94 7.65
N ALA A 122 0.07 10.96 8.99
CA ALA A 122 0.84 10.04 9.81
C ALA A 122 0.48 8.55 9.56
N VAL A 123 -0.78 8.25 9.22
CA VAL A 123 -1.18 6.89 8.81
C VAL A 123 -0.53 6.49 7.50
N PHE A 124 -0.38 7.42 6.55
CA PHE A 124 0.37 7.15 5.31
C PHE A 124 1.85 6.89 5.59
N ASP A 125 2.48 7.65 6.49
CA ASP A 125 3.89 7.43 6.87
C ASP A 125 4.11 6.06 7.53
N VAL A 126 3.21 5.63 8.42
CA VAL A 126 3.27 4.28 9.02
C VAL A 126 3.08 3.21 7.96
N SER A 127 2.18 3.44 7.00
CA SER A 127 1.94 2.52 5.90
C SER A 127 3.18 2.39 5.00
N GLN A 128 3.85 3.51 4.69
CA GLN A 128 5.12 3.53 3.97
C GLN A 128 6.21 2.75 4.69
N HIS A 129 6.32 2.91 6.01
CA HIS A 129 7.29 2.16 6.81
C HIS A 129 7.09 0.65 6.70
N VAL A 130 5.83 0.18 6.81
CA VAL A 130 5.50 -1.25 6.65
C VAL A 130 5.77 -1.76 5.23
N ILE A 131 5.49 -0.95 4.21
CA ILE A 131 5.75 -1.30 2.80
C ILE A 131 7.25 -1.42 2.56
N GLN A 132 8.07 -0.48 3.06
CA GLN A 132 9.52 -0.53 2.93
C GLN A 132 10.12 -1.75 3.65
N GLN A 133 9.64 -2.06 4.86
CA GLN A 133 10.05 -3.27 5.57
C GLN A 133 9.68 -4.54 4.80
N SER A 134 8.46 -4.59 4.24
CA SER A 134 8.00 -5.73 3.44
C SER A 134 8.82 -5.88 2.16
N ALA A 135 9.13 -4.78 1.48
CA ALA A 135 9.97 -4.76 0.29
C ALA A 135 11.39 -5.25 0.60
N GLY A 136 11.97 -4.83 1.73
CA GLY A 136 13.28 -5.31 2.19
C GLY A 136 13.29 -6.80 2.51
N ILE A 137 12.22 -7.35 3.11
CA ILE A 137 12.10 -8.80 3.33
C ILE A 137 12.01 -9.55 2.01
N ILE A 138 11.24 -9.03 1.04
CA ILE A 138 11.12 -9.67 -0.27
C ILE A 138 12.46 -9.65 -1.00
N GLN A 139 13.16 -8.51 -1.05
CA GLN A 139 14.47 -8.39 -1.68
C GLN A 139 15.53 -9.31 -1.04
N ASN A 140 15.55 -9.41 0.28
CA ASN A 140 16.45 -10.34 0.99
C ASN A 140 16.05 -11.81 0.77
N GLY A 141 14.77 -12.09 0.52
CA GLY A 141 14.27 -13.44 0.23
C GLY A 141 14.48 -13.89 -1.23
N THR A 142 14.65 -12.94 -2.15
CA THR A 142 14.98 -13.18 -3.57
C THR A 142 16.46 -12.96 -3.89
N GLU A 143 17.32 -12.74 -2.90
CA GLU A 143 18.77 -12.68 -3.09
C GLU A 143 19.32 -14.10 -3.30
N ILE A 144 19.50 -14.46 -4.58
CA ILE A 144 20.09 -15.75 -4.98
C ILE A 144 21.62 -15.62 -4.87
N THR A 145 22.22 -16.38 -3.95
CA THR A 145 23.67 -16.45 -3.82
C THR A 145 24.28 -17.25 -4.99
N PRO A 146 25.53 -16.96 -5.41
CA PRO A 146 26.20 -17.69 -6.49
C PRO A 146 26.21 -19.22 -6.26
N ASP A 147 26.27 -19.67 -5.00
CA ASP A 147 26.21 -21.09 -4.63
C ASP A 147 24.88 -21.75 -5.03
N VAL A 148 23.77 -21.02 -4.98
CA VAL A 148 22.45 -21.54 -5.40
C VAL A 148 22.41 -21.68 -6.92
N LEU A 149 22.95 -20.71 -7.66
CA LEU A 149 23.09 -20.79 -9.12
C LEU A 149 23.97 -21.96 -9.56
N ASP A 150 25.10 -22.20 -8.88
CA ASP A 150 25.97 -23.34 -9.15
C ASP A 150 25.29 -24.69 -8.84
N SER A 151 24.50 -24.74 -7.76
CA SER A 151 23.72 -25.94 -7.44
C SER A 151 22.61 -26.22 -8.48
N LEU A 152 21.93 -25.17 -8.96
CA LEU A 152 20.91 -25.28 -10.02
C LEU A 152 21.54 -25.69 -11.35
N ARG A 153 22.72 -25.15 -11.70
CA ARG A 153 23.47 -25.57 -12.88
C ARG A 153 23.81 -27.05 -12.82
N THR A 154 24.32 -27.52 -11.68
CA THR A 154 24.67 -28.93 -11.46
C THR A 154 23.46 -29.85 -11.63
N GLU A 155 22.30 -29.43 -11.11
CA GLU A 155 21.05 -30.20 -11.23
C GLU A 155 20.50 -30.19 -12.67
N LEU A 156 20.58 -29.07 -13.38
CA LEU A 156 20.21 -28.95 -14.80
C LEU A 156 21.13 -29.79 -15.70
N GLU A 157 22.44 -29.82 -15.45
CA GLU A 157 23.38 -30.67 -16.20
C GLU A 157 23.10 -32.18 -16.01
N ALA A 158 22.53 -32.56 -14.87
CA ALA A 158 22.12 -33.94 -14.58
C ALA A 158 20.79 -34.37 -15.27
N MET A 159 20.02 -33.43 -15.81
CA MET A 159 18.72 -33.71 -16.42
C MET A 159 18.82 -34.14 -17.89
N GLU A 160 17.77 -34.83 -18.35
CA GLU A 160 17.63 -35.22 -19.76
C GLU A 160 17.24 -34.03 -20.65
N LEU A 161 17.50 -34.16 -21.96
CA LEU A 161 17.30 -33.07 -22.93
C LEU A 161 15.82 -32.65 -23.05
N GLY A 162 14.89 -33.60 -22.96
CA GLY A 162 13.44 -33.33 -23.01
C GLY A 162 12.95 -32.42 -21.87
N PRO A 163 13.22 -32.76 -20.59
CA PRO A 163 12.94 -31.88 -19.46
C PRO A 163 13.60 -30.50 -19.54
N LEU A 164 14.86 -30.40 -20.01
CA LEU A 164 15.53 -29.11 -20.21
C LEU A 164 14.77 -28.22 -21.18
N PHE A 165 14.35 -28.77 -22.32
CA PHE A 165 13.62 -28.00 -23.31
C PHE A 165 12.27 -27.48 -22.75
N GLY A 166 11.59 -28.31 -21.94
CA GLY A 166 10.38 -27.91 -21.23
C GLY A 166 10.61 -26.79 -20.21
N LEU A 167 11.67 -26.89 -19.40
CA LEU A 167 12.05 -25.85 -18.44
C LEU A 167 12.43 -24.55 -19.12
N TRP A 168 13.18 -24.61 -20.22
CA TRP A 168 13.53 -23.44 -21.02
C TRP A 168 12.28 -22.71 -21.52
N LEU A 169 11.32 -23.44 -22.09
CA LEU A 169 10.06 -22.85 -22.55
C LEU A 169 9.23 -22.28 -21.39
N GLN A 170 9.19 -22.97 -20.25
CA GLN A 170 8.50 -22.49 -19.05
C GLN A 170 9.12 -21.19 -18.50
N SER A 171 10.46 -21.10 -18.43
CA SER A 171 11.17 -19.91 -17.95
C SER A 171 10.84 -18.67 -18.80
N PHE A 172 10.73 -18.85 -20.12
CA PHE A 172 10.30 -17.80 -21.03
C PHE A 172 8.86 -17.32 -20.79
N LEU A 173 7.93 -18.24 -20.48
CA LEU A 173 6.55 -17.87 -20.13
C LEU A 173 6.45 -17.12 -18.80
N ILE A 174 7.30 -17.44 -17.83
CA ILE A 174 7.35 -16.73 -16.54
C ILE A 174 7.81 -15.28 -16.75
N GLN A 175 8.80 -15.03 -17.62
CA GLN A 175 9.24 -13.66 -17.96
C GLN A 175 8.08 -12.81 -18.48
N LEU A 176 7.29 -13.36 -19.42
CA LEU A 176 6.16 -12.64 -20.00
C LEU A 176 5.07 -12.36 -18.94
N THR A 177 4.83 -13.32 -18.05
CA THR A 177 3.83 -13.19 -16.98
C THR A 177 4.24 -12.11 -15.96
N MET A 178 5.53 -11.98 -15.63
CA MET A 178 6.01 -10.94 -14.71
C MET A 178 5.80 -9.52 -15.24
N ILE A 179 6.05 -9.29 -16.54
CA ILE A 179 5.79 -8.00 -17.18
C ILE A 179 4.30 -7.65 -17.10
N ALA A 180 3.42 -8.62 -17.35
CA ALA A 180 1.97 -8.41 -17.24
C ALA A 180 1.54 -8.06 -15.81
N LEU A 181 2.11 -8.74 -14.81
CA LEU A 181 1.84 -8.47 -13.39
C LEU A 181 2.24 -7.06 -12.97
N ASN A 182 3.42 -6.59 -13.40
CA ASN A 182 3.89 -5.23 -13.14
C ASN A 182 2.87 -4.19 -13.66
N ILE A 183 2.40 -4.35 -14.90
CA ILE A 183 1.40 -3.44 -15.51
C ILE A 183 0.07 -3.46 -14.72
N VAL A 184 -0.41 -4.64 -14.32
CA VAL A 184 -1.67 -4.76 -13.56
C VAL A 184 -1.56 -4.06 -12.20
N ILE A 185 -0.44 -4.24 -11.49
CA ILE A 185 -0.20 -3.60 -10.20
C ILE A 185 -0.15 -2.07 -10.37
N PHE A 186 0.54 -1.58 -11.40
CA PHE A 186 0.58 -0.15 -11.72
C PHE A 186 -0.83 0.43 -11.89
N VAL A 187 -1.70 -0.23 -12.65
CA VAL A 187 -3.08 0.22 -12.88
C VAL A 187 -3.89 0.25 -11.58
N ILE A 188 -3.75 -0.76 -10.72
CA ILE A 188 -4.47 -0.82 -9.44
C ILE A 188 -4.05 0.31 -8.51
N VAL A 189 -2.74 0.56 -8.38
CA VAL A 189 -2.22 1.62 -7.49
C VAL A 189 -2.68 3.00 -7.95
N TYR A 190 -2.56 3.32 -9.25
CA TYR A 190 -3.04 4.58 -9.80
C TYR A 190 -4.57 4.72 -9.69
N GLY A 191 -5.31 3.62 -9.85
CA GLY A 191 -6.75 3.57 -9.62
C GLY A 191 -7.13 3.92 -8.18
N ARG A 192 -6.44 3.33 -7.19
CA ARG A 192 -6.64 3.60 -5.76
C ARG A 192 -6.34 5.06 -5.39
N MET A 193 -5.28 5.64 -5.93
CA MET A 193 -4.97 7.07 -5.71
C MET A 193 -6.10 7.95 -6.23
N THR A 194 -6.60 7.67 -7.43
CA THR A 194 -7.74 8.39 -8.02
C THR A 194 -9.02 8.23 -7.20
N GLU A 195 -9.29 7.03 -6.67
CA GLU A 195 -10.43 6.74 -5.79
C GLU A 195 -10.37 7.57 -4.50
N ILE A 196 -9.21 7.64 -3.83
CA ILE A 196 -8.99 8.46 -2.62
C ILE A 196 -9.30 9.94 -2.92
N TYR A 197 -8.81 10.45 -4.04
CA TYR A 197 -9.09 11.83 -4.45
C TYR A 197 -10.58 12.07 -4.78
N CYS A 198 -11.25 11.12 -5.43
CA CYS A 198 -12.68 11.24 -5.71
C CYS A 198 -13.53 11.14 -4.44
N ALA A 199 -13.19 10.26 -3.50
CA ALA A 199 -13.85 10.13 -2.20
C ALA A 199 -13.72 11.43 -1.38
N SER A 200 -12.55 12.07 -1.39
CA SER A 200 -12.36 13.37 -0.73
C SER A 200 -13.28 14.47 -1.30
N ARG A 201 -13.50 14.48 -2.62
CA ARG A 201 -14.47 15.38 -3.28
C ARG A 201 -15.91 15.04 -2.93
N SER A 202 -16.27 13.76 -2.91
CA SER A 202 -17.64 13.31 -2.60
C SER A 202 -18.02 13.63 -1.14
N ALA A 203 -17.09 13.45 -0.19
CA ALA A 203 -17.29 13.86 1.20
C ALA A 203 -17.45 15.38 1.36
N ALA A 204 -16.78 16.19 0.52
CA ALA A 204 -16.92 17.64 0.51
C ALA A 204 -18.26 18.12 -0.08
N PHE A 205 -18.84 17.40 -1.05
CA PHE A 205 -20.09 17.81 -1.72
C PHE A 205 -21.35 17.13 -1.17
N HIS A 206 -21.25 15.95 -0.53
CA HIS A 206 -22.39 15.18 -0.02
C HIS A 206 -22.23 14.79 1.47
N PRO A 207 -22.54 15.69 2.43
CA PRO A 207 -22.53 15.38 3.87
C PRO A 207 -23.60 14.35 4.30
N LYS A 208 -24.42 13.84 3.37
CA LYS A 208 -25.48 12.86 3.65
C LYS A 208 -24.98 11.42 3.84
N ALA A 209 -23.75 11.08 3.44
CA ALA A 209 -23.19 9.75 3.69
C ALA A 209 -22.80 9.52 5.17
N VAL A 210 -22.63 10.59 5.96
CA VAL A 210 -22.32 10.52 7.40
C VAL A 210 -23.59 10.52 8.27
N ARG A 211 -24.77 10.71 7.67
CA ARG A 211 -26.06 10.71 8.39
C ARG A 211 -26.66 9.32 8.62
N GLY A 212 -25.99 8.25 8.22
CA GLY A 212 -26.49 6.88 8.37
C GLY A 212 -26.24 6.22 9.74
N HIS A 213 -25.48 6.85 10.65
CA HIS A 213 -25.01 6.18 11.88
C HIS A 213 -25.31 6.93 13.19
N PHE A 214 -26.26 7.88 13.17
CA PHE A 214 -26.82 8.48 14.39
C PHE A 214 -28.35 8.51 14.31
N GLY A 215 -28.93 7.32 14.14
CA GLY A 215 -30.33 7.00 14.41
C GLY A 215 -30.38 5.83 15.38
#